data_AF-A0A7L7KQN2-F1
#
_entry.id   AF-A0A7L7KQN2-F1
#
_cell.length_a   1.000
_cell.length_b   1.000
_cell.length_c   1.000
_cell.angle_alpha   90.00
_cell.angle_beta   90.00
_cell.angle_gamma   90.00
#
_symmetry.space_group_name_H-M   'P 1'
#
loop_
_entity.id
_entity.type
_entity.pdbx_description
1 polymer ?
#
loop_
_entity_poly.entity_id
_entity_poly.type
_entity_poly.pdbx_seq_one_letter_code
_entity_poly.pdbx_strand_id
1 'polypeptide(L)'
;MRQYNHKYNFKQLEPYKEILELQHIRIKTLIVNILNVVFAFVVLYFFIRLQVETIQILQVMFMFGLLLLINIYFMSLNHDLYNNLKLAMYTNALGEFIIALTLIFMFQTPSIFTSLFLAYAITSIYQDYKVMFISNGALFVSGILLAINYQVIFSIPNVDAIQNLYVVVFLLLFVLLLTLSSYILIKRKSFFYNHLAKIKESEVRNMDLLMEIQTIRTSHEMDVDAYYKSLDTFTKELSKKIGIENVFGRKIQLLKDMKKEPTTSLLEKYPEYTLEQLNELSNLELSIHHKMRNIGLKASKTKDIDVNRKEIFSESQFKSFRHFNDDTYVKIISFVVFYVMLRMDKIYLSELSQEDVVDILFNSEYYYLIDEDVLRVFKENSEVFEMIIQDVLKDAWGHEKHI
;
A
#
# COMPACT_ATOMS: atom_id res chain seq x y z
N MET A 1 -19.69 6.41 11.47
CA MET A 1 -18.34 6.95 11.20
C MET A 1 -17.39 6.42 12.27
N ARG A 2 -16.51 5.47 11.94
CA ARG A 2 -15.53 4.94 12.90
C ARG A 2 -14.36 5.92 13.04
N GLN A 3 -14.09 6.40 14.25
CA GLN A 3 -12.89 7.17 14.57
C GLN A 3 -11.68 6.23 14.58
N TYR A 4 -10.88 6.26 13.51
CA TYR A 4 -9.53 5.70 13.53
C TYR A 4 -8.68 6.58 14.46
N ASN A 5 -8.54 6.17 15.72
CA ASN A 5 -7.54 6.75 16.60
C ASN A 5 -6.16 6.38 16.04
N HIS A 6 -5.42 7.39 15.56
CA HIS A 6 -4.06 7.29 15.03
C HIS A 6 -2.99 6.81 16.05
N LYS A 7 -3.40 6.42 17.27
CA LYS A 7 -2.52 6.16 18.41
C LYS A 7 -1.79 4.80 18.33
N TYR A 8 -2.21 3.90 17.44
CA TYR A 8 -1.66 2.52 17.32
C TYR A 8 -1.30 2.13 15.88
N ASN A 9 -0.69 3.04 15.11
CA ASN A 9 -0.04 2.64 13.86
C ASN A 9 1.32 2.01 14.20
N PHE A 10 1.41 0.68 14.07
CA PHE A 10 2.66 -0.06 14.19
C PHE A 10 3.66 0.47 13.15
N LYS A 11 4.88 0.84 13.57
CA LYS A 11 5.96 1.28 12.64
C LYS A 11 6.25 0.23 11.57
N GLN A 12 6.02 -1.05 11.87
CA GLN A 12 6.16 -2.15 10.92
C GLN A 12 5.21 -2.07 9.71
N LEU A 13 4.15 -1.24 9.75
CA LEU A 13 3.19 -1.09 8.65
C LEU A 13 3.66 -0.12 7.54
N GLU A 14 4.48 0.86 7.90
CA GLU A 14 4.95 1.90 6.99
C GLU A 14 5.66 1.35 5.74
N PRO A 15 6.61 0.40 5.84
CA PRO A 15 7.30 -0.11 4.64
C PRO A 15 6.35 -0.82 3.67
N TYR A 16 5.38 -1.60 4.18
CA TYR A 16 4.39 -2.26 3.32
C TYR A 16 3.47 -1.26 2.62
N LYS A 17 3.11 -0.18 3.32
CA LYS A 17 2.32 0.91 2.76
C LYS A 17 3.10 1.66 1.68
N GLU A 18 4.36 1.98 1.92
CA GLU A 18 5.23 2.66 0.95
C GLU A 18 5.39 1.84 -0.33
N ILE A 19 5.59 0.53 -0.22
CA ILE A 19 5.68 -0.37 -1.39
C ILE A 19 4.37 -0.35 -2.20
N LEU A 20 3.22 -0.45 -1.53
CA LEU A 20 1.91 -0.39 -2.19
C LEU A 20 1.68 0.96 -2.87
N GLU A 21 2.05 2.05 -2.20
CA GLU A 21 1.97 3.40 -2.75
C GLU A 21 2.87 3.57 -3.97
N LEU A 22 4.13 3.10 -3.91
CA LEU A 22 5.09 3.19 -5.00
C LEU A 22 4.58 2.50 -6.27
N GLN A 23 4.06 1.28 -6.15
CA GLN A 23 3.51 0.53 -7.29
C GLN A 23 2.37 1.29 -7.95
N HIS A 24 1.44 1.83 -7.14
CA HIS A 24 0.29 2.57 -7.67
C HIS A 24 0.68 3.94 -8.23
N ILE A 25 1.60 4.67 -7.60
CA ILE A 25 2.08 5.97 -8.11
C ILE A 25 2.72 5.77 -9.48
N ARG A 26 3.56 4.74 -9.66
CA ARG A 26 4.19 4.44 -10.96
C ARG A 26 3.16 4.25 -12.08
N ILE A 27 2.12 3.46 -11.82
CA ILE A 27 1.04 3.22 -12.79
C ILE A 27 0.27 4.52 -13.07
N LYS A 28 -0.08 5.28 -12.03
CA LYS A 28 -0.79 6.56 -12.17
C LYS A 28 0.00 7.58 -12.99
N THR A 29 1.30 7.73 -12.72
CA THR A 29 2.16 8.64 -13.49
C THR A 29 2.25 8.22 -14.95
N LEU A 30 2.28 6.92 -15.25
CA LEU A 30 2.24 6.44 -16.64
C LEU A 30 0.92 6.79 -17.33
N ILE A 31 -0.22 6.57 -16.66
CA ILE A 31 -1.55 6.95 -17.18
C ILE A 31 -1.63 8.45 -17.45
N VAL A 32 -1.17 9.28 -16.51
CA VAL A 32 -1.14 10.74 -16.66
C VAL A 32 -0.27 11.16 -17.85
N ASN A 33 0.90 10.55 -18.02
CA ASN A 33 1.75 10.85 -19.19
C ASN A 33 1.06 10.48 -20.51
N ILE A 34 0.34 9.36 -20.58
CA ILE A 34 -0.46 8.99 -21.77
C ILE A 34 -1.53 10.05 -22.02
N LEU A 35 -2.26 10.47 -20.97
CA LEU A 35 -3.28 11.52 -21.10
C LEU A 35 -2.69 12.86 -21.52
N ASN A 36 -1.48 13.20 -21.07
CA ASN A 36 -0.77 14.41 -21.49
C ASN A 36 -0.39 14.37 -22.97
N VAL A 37 0.01 13.21 -23.49
CA VAL A 37 0.23 13.03 -24.93
C VAL A 37 -1.08 13.21 -25.71
N VAL A 38 -2.17 12.59 -25.26
CA VAL A 38 -3.49 12.75 -25.89
C VAL A 38 -3.95 14.20 -25.85
N PHE A 39 -3.77 14.89 -24.72
CA PHE A 39 -4.12 16.30 -24.58
C PHE A 39 -3.31 17.17 -25.55
N ALA A 40 -1.99 16.92 -25.67
CA ALA A 40 -1.14 17.61 -26.63
C ALA A 40 -1.61 17.41 -28.08
N PHE A 41 -2.02 16.20 -28.46
CA PHE A 41 -2.58 15.93 -29.79
C PHE A 41 -3.89 16.69 -30.06
N VAL A 42 -4.80 16.74 -29.07
CA VAL A 42 -6.04 17.50 -29.19
C VAL A 42 -5.75 18.98 -29.38
N VAL A 43 -4.83 19.54 -28.58
CA VAL A 43 -4.39 20.94 -28.71
C VAL A 43 -3.76 21.21 -30.07
N LEU A 44 -2.89 20.32 -30.56
CA LEU A 44 -2.27 20.42 -31.88
C LEU A 44 -3.31 20.42 -33.00
N TYR A 45 -4.34 19.57 -32.90
CA TYR A 45 -5.44 19.55 -33.86
C TYR A 45 -6.18 20.89 -33.90
N PHE A 46 -6.48 21.49 -32.74
CA PHE A 46 -7.08 22.82 -32.67
C PHE A 46 -6.19 23.90 -33.28
N PHE A 47 -4.88 23.86 -33.02
CA PHE A 47 -3.93 24.81 -33.60
C PHE A 47 -3.92 24.77 -35.13
N ILE A 48 -3.87 23.56 -35.71
CA ILE A 48 -3.89 23.37 -37.17
C ILE A 48 -5.21 23.89 -37.75
N ARG A 49 -6.34 23.58 -37.10
CA ARG A 49 -7.66 23.98 -37.59
C ARG A 49 -7.90 25.49 -37.52
N LEU A 50 -7.35 26.15 -36.51
CA LEU A 50 -7.44 27.59 -36.29
C LEU A 50 -6.37 28.39 -37.05
N GLN A 51 -5.50 27.72 -37.82
CA GLN A 51 -4.43 28.35 -38.61
C GLN A 51 -3.51 29.26 -37.78
N VAL A 52 -3.18 28.80 -36.57
CA VAL A 52 -2.29 29.53 -35.64
C VAL A 52 -0.85 29.57 -36.18
N GLU A 53 -0.13 30.65 -35.88
CA GLU A 53 1.26 30.82 -36.31
C GLU A 53 2.15 29.67 -35.81
N THR A 54 3.00 29.15 -36.71
CA THR A 54 3.90 28.01 -36.43
C THR A 54 4.77 28.21 -35.19
N ILE A 55 5.20 29.44 -34.92
CA ILE A 55 6.02 29.77 -33.74
C ILE A 55 5.24 29.50 -32.45
N GLN A 56 3.96 29.88 -32.39
CA GLN A 56 3.14 29.70 -31.19
C GLN A 56 2.78 28.21 -30.98
N ILE A 57 2.54 27.48 -32.07
CA ILE A 57 2.37 26.01 -32.02
C ILE A 57 3.61 25.35 -31.42
N LEU A 58 4.80 25.74 -31.89
CA LEU A 58 6.07 25.18 -31.42
C LEU A 58 6.28 25.48 -29.93
N GLN A 59 5.95 26.69 -29.46
CA GLN A 59 6.07 27.08 -28.05
C GLN A 59 5.22 26.19 -27.14
N VAL A 60 3.94 26.02 -27.45
CA VAL A 60 3.03 25.21 -26.61
C VAL A 60 3.39 23.73 -26.68
N MET A 61 3.75 23.22 -27.86
CA MET A 61 4.19 21.84 -28.00
C MET A 61 5.51 21.56 -27.26
N PHE A 62 6.42 22.54 -27.22
CA PHE A 62 7.63 22.46 -26.43
C PHE A 62 7.34 22.33 -24.93
N MET A 63 6.32 23.03 -24.40
CA MET A 63 5.92 22.88 -23.00
C MET A 63 5.44 21.47 -22.67
N PHE A 64 4.61 20.87 -23.54
CA PHE A 64 4.20 19.46 -23.40
C PHE A 64 5.39 18.51 -23.48
N GLY A 65 6.30 18.72 -24.43
CA GLY A 65 7.52 17.92 -24.59
C GLY A 65 8.44 18.00 -23.36
N LEU A 66 8.67 19.21 -22.85
CA LEU A 66 9.47 19.45 -21.65
C LEU A 66 8.85 18.79 -20.41
N LEU A 67 7.53 18.88 -20.25
CA LEU A 67 6.82 18.20 -19.17
C LEU A 67 7.03 16.69 -19.24
N LEU A 68 6.87 16.08 -20.41
CA LEU A 68 7.08 14.64 -20.59
C LEU A 68 8.53 14.22 -20.33
N LEU A 69 9.51 14.99 -20.79
CA LEU A 69 10.93 14.72 -20.57
C LEU A 69 11.29 14.73 -19.08
N ILE A 70 10.79 15.72 -18.33
CA ILE A 70 11.02 15.81 -16.88
C ILE A 70 10.43 14.59 -16.16
N ASN A 71 9.25 14.12 -16.56
CA ASN A 71 8.65 12.93 -15.95
C ASN A 71 9.41 11.65 -16.27
N ILE A 72 9.85 11.48 -17.51
CA ILE A 72 10.66 10.32 -17.91
C ILE A 72 11.98 10.31 -17.14
N TYR A 73 12.59 11.49 -16.98
CA TYR A 73 13.80 11.66 -16.18
C TYR A 73 13.58 11.20 -14.73
N PHE A 74 12.54 11.70 -14.04
CA PHE A 74 12.24 11.27 -12.67
C PHE A 74 11.88 9.78 -12.55
N MET A 75 11.27 9.17 -13.58
CA MET A 75 11.03 7.72 -13.60
C MET A 75 12.30 6.89 -13.77
N SER A 76 13.33 7.45 -14.42
CA SER A 76 14.60 6.74 -14.69
C SER A 76 15.55 6.72 -13.48
N LEU A 77 15.35 7.62 -12.52
CA LEU A 77 16.17 7.72 -11.33
C LEU A 77 15.79 6.63 -10.31
N ASN A 78 16.57 5.54 -10.30
CA ASN A 78 16.37 4.42 -9.37
C ASN A 78 16.68 4.76 -7.91
N HIS A 79 17.57 5.73 -7.67
CA HIS A 79 17.90 6.18 -6.31
C HIS A 79 16.73 6.98 -5.73
N ASP A 80 16.13 6.49 -4.65
CA ASP A 80 14.95 7.11 -4.01
C ASP A 80 13.75 7.30 -4.97
N LEU A 81 13.40 6.22 -5.66
CA LEU A 81 12.32 6.17 -6.65
C LEU A 81 10.97 6.69 -6.09
N TYR A 82 10.69 6.46 -4.80
CA TYR A 82 9.45 6.91 -4.18
C TYR A 82 9.32 8.44 -4.17
N ASN A 83 10.38 9.14 -3.74
CA ASN A 83 10.38 10.60 -3.71
C ASN A 83 10.46 11.19 -5.11
N ASN A 84 11.23 10.60 -6.03
CA ASN A 84 11.29 11.04 -7.42
C ASN A 84 9.93 10.95 -8.11
N LEU A 85 9.17 9.88 -7.89
CA LEU A 85 7.82 9.73 -8.45
C LEU A 85 6.82 10.73 -7.84
N LYS A 86 6.96 11.08 -6.56
CA LYS A 86 6.17 12.16 -5.95
C LYS A 86 6.50 13.53 -6.53
N LEU A 87 7.78 13.80 -6.80
CA LEU A 87 8.20 15.03 -7.47
C LEU A 87 7.61 15.11 -8.89
N ALA A 88 7.73 14.02 -9.67
CA ALA A 88 7.11 13.91 -11.00
C ALA A 88 5.61 14.24 -10.97
N MET A 89 4.89 13.68 -9.99
CA MET A 89 3.47 13.95 -9.77
C MET A 89 3.18 15.44 -9.51
N TYR A 90 3.96 16.13 -8.67
CA TYR A 90 3.78 17.56 -8.43
C TYR A 90 4.15 18.41 -9.64
N THR A 91 5.21 18.04 -10.35
CA THR A 91 5.63 18.71 -11.59
C THR A 91 4.57 18.58 -12.68
N ASN A 92 3.96 17.39 -12.84
CA ASN A 92 2.81 17.20 -13.73
C ASN A 92 1.65 18.11 -13.36
N ALA A 93 1.30 18.14 -12.07
CA ALA A 93 0.20 18.97 -11.62
C ALA A 93 0.44 20.45 -11.91
N LEU A 94 1.63 20.98 -11.64
CA LEU A 94 1.93 22.37 -11.95
C LEU A 94 2.02 22.63 -13.47
N GLY A 95 2.69 21.74 -14.20
CA GLY A 95 2.91 21.87 -15.64
C GLY A 95 1.61 21.92 -16.43
N GLU A 96 0.65 21.05 -16.11
CA GLU A 96 -0.66 21.01 -16.78
C GLU A 96 -1.46 22.30 -16.58
N PHE A 97 -1.46 22.86 -15.35
CA PHE A 97 -2.12 24.14 -15.09
C PHE A 97 -1.41 25.31 -15.77
N ILE A 98 -0.08 25.31 -15.85
CA ILE A 98 0.67 26.32 -16.60
C ILE A 98 0.31 26.27 -18.08
N ILE A 99 0.27 25.07 -18.69
CA ILE A 99 -0.12 24.89 -20.09
C ILE A 99 -1.56 25.37 -20.32
N ALA A 100 -2.50 24.99 -19.45
CA ALA A 100 -3.89 25.41 -19.56
C ALA A 100 -4.02 26.95 -19.48
N LEU A 101 -3.30 27.59 -18.56
CA LEU A 101 -3.25 29.05 -18.47
C LEU A 101 -2.67 29.70 -19.72
N THR A 102 -1.58 29.17 -20.27
CA THR A 102 -0.98 29.67 -21.52
C THR A 102 -1.98 29.59 -22.67
N LEU A 103 -2.69 28.47 -22.82
CA LEU A 103 -3.74 28.31 -23.84
C LEU A 103 -4.84 29.37 -23.68
N ILE A 104 -5.27 29.63 -22.45
CA ILE A 104 -6.30 30.62 -22.15
C ILE A 104 -5.86 32.03 -22.54
N PHE A 105 -4.64 32.44 -22.17
CA PHE A 105 -4.11 33.76 -22.52
C PHE A 105 -3.94 33.94 -24.04
N MET A 106 -3.59 32.87 -24.74
CA MET A 106 -3.33 32.89 -26.17
C MET A 106 -4.59 33.04 -27.01
N PHE A 107 -5.66 32.33 -26.66
CA PHE A 107 -6.87 32.28 -27.49
C PHE A 107 -8.06 33.06 -26.96
N GLN A 108 -8.14 33.30 -25.64
CA GLN A 108 -9.14 34.13 -25.00
C GLN A 108 -10.60 33.78 -25.38
N THR A 109 -10.88 32.51 -25.69
CA THR A 109 -12.22 32.03 -26.02
C THR A 109 -12.86 31.27 -24.85
N PRO A 110 -14.20 31.35 -24.68
CA PRO A 110 -14.90 30.66 -23.60
C PRO A 110 -14.65 29.15 -23.57
N SER A 111 -14.52 28.52 -24.74
CA SER A 111 -14.28 27.09 -24.87
C SER A 111 -12.94 26.66 -24.30
N ILE A 112 -11.91 27.50 -24.34
CA ILE A 112 -10.57 27.10 -23.88
C ILE A 112 -10.47 27.10 -22.35
N PHE A 113 -11.41 27.71 -21.64
CA PHE A 113 -11.53 27.55 -20.19
C PHE A 113 -11.81 26.11 -19.76
N THR A 114 -12.35 25.25 -20.64
CA THR A 114 -12.50 23.82 -20.33
C THR A 114 -11.16 23.12 -20.14
N SER A 115 -10.04 23.70 -20.62
CA SER A 115 -8.69 23.17 -20.38
C SER A 115 -8.30 23.15 -18.91
N LEU A 116 -8.79 24.09 -18.08
CA LEU A 116 -8.55 24.08 -16.62
C LEU A 116 -9.23 22.88 -15.95
N PHE A 117 -10.43 22.52 -16.41
CA PHE A 117 -11.14 21.34 -15.92
C PHE A 117 -10.49 20.05 -16.42
N LEU A 118 -9.94 20.05 -17.63
CA LEU A 118 -9.18 18.91 -18.16
C LEU A 118 -7.89 18.71 -17.37
N ALA A 119 -7.12 19.77 -17.12
CA ALA A 119 -5.94 19.73 -16.25
C ALA A 119 -6.32 19.19 -14.87
N TYR A 120 -7.38 19.74 -14.26
CA TYR A 120 -7.90 19.23 -12.99
C TYR A 120 -8.24 17.73 -13.02
N ALA A 121 -8.91 17.27 -14.08
CA ALA A 121 -9.30 15.87 -14.22
C ALA A 121 -8.06 14.95 -14.32
N ILE A 122 -7.05 15.35 -15.09
CA ILE A 122 -5.80 14.58 -15.24
C ILE A 122 -5.06 14.53 -13.90
N THR A 123 -4.88 15.66 -13.22
CA THR A 123 -4.19 15.69 -11.91
C THR A 123 -4.95 14.95 -10.82
N SER A 124 -6.29 14.89 -10.88
CA SER A 124 -7.11 14.19 -9.90
C SER A 124 -6.84 12.67 -9.84
N ILE A 125 -6.30 12.08 -10.91
CA ILE A 125 -5.93 10.65 -10.99
C ILE A 125 -4.95 10.26 -9.89
N TYR A 126 -4.05 11.18 -9.50
CA TYR A 126 -3.07 10.93 -8.47
C TYR A 126 -3.70 10.63 -7.10
N GLN A 127 -4.82 11.31 -6.77
CA GLN A 127 -5.52 11.19 -5.49
C GLN A 127 -4.52 11.34 -4.33
N ASP A 128 -3.82 12.47 -4.30
CA ASP A 128 -2.87 12.85 -3.28
C ASP A 128 -3.27 14.19 -2.66
N TYR A 129 -3.04 14.36 -1.34
CA TYR A 129 -3.42 15.59 -0.63
C TYR A 129 -2.72 16.83 -1.18
N LYS A 130 -1.41 16.76 -1.44
CA LYS A 130 -0.65 17.93 -1.92
C LYS A 130 -1.08 18.29 -3.34
N VAL A 131 -1.27 17.29 -4.21
CA VAL A 131 -1.79 17.51 -5.57
C VAL A 131 -3.19 18.12 -5.52
N MET A 132 -4.08 17.62 -4.66
CA MET A 132 -5.41 18.18 -4.47
C MET A 132 -5.35 19.67 -4.09
N PHE A 133 -4.50 20.04 -3.13
CA PHE A 133 -4.34 21.44 -2.75
C PHE A 133 -3.78 22.30 -3.89
N ILE A 134 -2.76 21.81 -4.60
CA ILE A 134 -2.19 22.51 -5.77
C ILE A 134 -3.25 22.70 -6.84
N SER A 135 -3.98 21.64 -7.22
CA SER A 135 -4.97 21.68 -8.30
C SER A 135 -6.20 22.51 -7.95
N ASN A 136 -6.76 22.34 -6.75
CA ASN A 136 -7.91 23.14 -6.29
C ASN A 136 -7.51 24.61 -6.14
N GLY A 137 -6.32 24.89 -5.58
CA GLY A 137 -5.80 26.25 -5.43
C GLY A 137 -5.54 26.91 -6.79
N ALA A 138 -4.89 26.20 -7.71
CA ALA A 138 -4.63 26.68 -9.06
C ALA A 138 -5.94 26.94 -9.82
N LEU A 139 -6.92 26.05 -9.74
CA LEU A 139 -8.23 26.23 -10.37
C LEU A 139 -8.97 27.44 -9.79
N PHE A 140 -8.94 27.62 -8.47
CA PHE A 140 -9.59 28.75 -7.80
C PHE A 140 -8.93 30.09 -8.18
N VAL A 141 -7.60 30.18 -8.09
CA VAL A 141 -6.86 31.40 -8.42
C VAL A 141 -7.01 31.75 -9.89
N SER A 142 -6.88 30.74 -10.77
CA SER A 142 -7.09 30.93 -12.21
C SER A 142 -8.51 31.38 -12.50
N GLY A 143 -9.53 30.73 -11.93
CA GLY A 143 -10.93 31.10 -12.11
C GLY A 143 -11.24 32.53 -11.65
N ILE A 144 -10.68 32.97 -10.51
CA ILE A 144 -10.83 34.36 -10.04
C ILE A 144 -10.17 35.35 -11.01
N LEU A 145 -8.92 35.10 -11.40
CA LEU A 145 -8.20 35.97 -12.32
C LEU A 145 -8.93 36.11 -13.66
N LEU A 146 -9.57 35.04 -14.11
CA LEU A 146 -10.35 35.05 -15.33
C LEU A 146 -11.67 35.80 -15.18
N ALA A 147 -12.39 35.62 -14.07
CA ALA A 147 -13.61 36.36 -13.79
C ALA A 147 -13.36 37.88 -13.71
N ILE A 148 -12.21 38.30 -13.15
CA ILE A 148 -11.85 39.72 -13.02
C ILE A 148 -11.39 40.32 -14.35
N ASN A 149 -10.52 39.63 -15.09
CA ASN A 149 -9.87 40.19 -16.28
C ASN A 149 -10.67 40.01 -17.58
N TYR A 150 -11.57 39.01 -17.64
CA TYR A 150 -12.36 38.71 -18.84
C TYR A 150 -13.87 38.85 -18.59
N GLN A 151 -14.27 39.99 -18.01
CA GLN A 151 -15.67 40.28 -17.64
C GLN A 151 -16.65 40.16 -18.81
N VAL A 152 -16.21 40.53 -20.01
CA VAL A 152 -17.02 40.49 -21.24
C VAL A 152 -17.46 39.06 -21.57
N ILE A 153 -16.62 38.06 -21.30
CA ILE A 153 -16.91 36.65 -21.60
C ILE A 153 -17.97 36.08 -20.65
N PHE A 154 -17.99 36.56 -19.41
CA PHE A 154 -18.94 36.10 -18.40
C PHE A 154 -20.17 37.00 -18.30
N SER A 155 -20.36 37.97 -19.20
CA SER A 155 -21.47 38.92 -19.17
C SER A 155 -22.82 38.26 -19.48
N ILE A 156 -23.85 38.59 -18.70
CA ILE A 156 -25.24 38.16 -18.93
C ILE A 156 -25.94 39.42 -19.43
N PRO A 157 -26.58 39.37 -20.61
CA PRO A 157 -27.30 40.52 -21.13
C PRO A 157 -28.30 41.05 -20.09
N ASN A 158 -28.24 42.35 -19.79
CA ASN A 158 -29.11 43.11 -18.86
C ASN A 158 -28.84 43.00 -17.34
N VAL A 159 -27.65 42.58 -16.89
CA VAL A 159 -27.30 42.57 -15.43
C VAL A 159 -25.88 43.09 -15.19
N ASP A 160 -25.73 44.40 -14.90
CA ASP A 160 -24.39 45.03 -14.86
C ASP A 160 -23.69 45.04 -13.48
N ALA A 161 -24.41 44.90 -12.35
CA ALA A 161 -23.85 45.25 -11.03
C ALA A 161 -23.41 44.09 -10.11
N ILE A 162 -24.00 42.90 -10.21
CA ILE A 162 -23.79 41.79 -9.22
C ILE A 162 -23.12 40.55 -9.86
N GLN A 163 -22.86 40.59 -11.16
CA GLN A 163 -22.43 39.43 -11.95
C GLN A 163 -21.09 38.82 -11.51
N ASN A 164 -20.05 39.64 -11.31
CA ASN A 164 -18.73 39.15 -10.92
C ASN A 164 -18.75 38.50 -9.53
N LEU A 165 -19.58 39.02 -8.61
CA LEU A 165 -19.75 38.44 -7.28
C LEU A 165 -20.37 37.04 -7.36
N TYR A 166 -21.41 36.86 -8.19
CA TYR A 166 -22.04 35.54 -8.37
C TYR A 166 -21.09 34.51 -8.95
N VAL A 167 -20.28 34.87 -9.95
CA VAL A 167 -19.28 33.97 -10.55
C VAL A 167 -18.24 33.55 -9.51
N VAL A 168 -17.74 34.49 -8.70
CA VAL A 168 -16.76 34.18 -7.65
C VAL A 168 -17.36 33.30 -6.54
N VAL A 169 -18.59 33.58 -6.10
CA VAL A 169 -19.30 32.76 -5.11
C VAL A 169 -19.55 31.35 -5.65
N PHE A 170 -19.97 31.21 -6.90
CA PHE A 170 -20.19 29.91 -7.53
C PHE A 170 -18.89 29.13 -7.69
N LEU A 171 -17.80 29.78 -8.11
CA LEU A 171 -16.47 29.18 -8.20
C LEU A 171 -16.00 28.68 -6.82
N LEU A 172 -16.23 29.46 -5.77
CA LEU A 172 -15.89 29.06 -4.40
C LEU A 172 -16.66 27.82 -3.96
N LEU A 173 -17.99 27.79 -4.16
CA LEU A 173 -18.82 26.62 -3.85
C LEU A 173 -18.39 25.39 -4.66
N PHE A 174 -18.06 25.59 -5.94
CA PHE A 174 -17.61 24.52 -6.82
C PHE A 174 -16.26 23.93 -6.36
N VAL A 175 -15.28 24.77 -6.03
CA VAL A 175 -13.98 24.32 -5.51
C VAL A 175 -14.12 23.63 -4.15
N LEU A 176 -15.03 24.09 -3.28
CA LEU A 176 -15.32 23.41 -2.02
C LEU A 176 -15.88 22.00 -2.25
N LEU A 177 -16.84 21.85 -3.17
CA LEU A 177 -17.40 20.54 -3.52
C LEU A 177 -16.33 19.61 -4.10
N LEU A 178 -15.47 20.11 -4.99
CA LEU A 178 -14.34 19.36 -5.53
C LEU A 178 -13.33 18.95 -4.45
N THR A 179 -13.06 19.84 -3.49
CA THR A 179 -12.20 19.56 -2.35
C THR A 179 -12.79 18.46 -1.47
N LEU A 180 -14.08 18.55 -1.15
CA LEU A 180 -14.76 17.53 -0.35
C LEU A 180 -14.76 16.17 -1.05
N SER A 181 -15.10 16.14 -2.34
CA SER A 181 -15.09 14.92 -3.16
C SER A 181 -13.70 14.28 -3.19
N SER A 182 -12.67 15.06 -3.50
CA SER A 182 -11.28 14.60 -3.52
C SER A 182 -10.83 14.11 -2.15
N TYR A 183 -11.20 14.82 -1.07
CA TYR A 183 -10.88 14.43 0.30
C TYR A 183 -11.46 13.05 0.66
N ILE A 184 -12.73 12.80 0.32
CA ILE A 184 -13.39 11.51 0.55
C ILE A 184 -12.65 10.39 -0.21
N LEU A 185 -12.32 10.62 -1.48
CA LEU A 185 -11.59 9.64 -2.30
C LEU A 185 -10.19 9.35 -1.74
N ILE A 186 -9.44 10.37 -1.33
CA ILE A 186 -8.10 10.22 -0.75
C ILE A 186 -8.18 9.48 0.59
N LYS A 187 -9.15 9.80 1.45
CA LYS A 187 -9.38 9.08 2.71
C LYS A 187 -9.70 7.61 2.46
N ARG A 188 -10.57 7.31 1.49
CA ARG A 188 -10.91 5.94 1.10
C ARG A 188 -9.69 5.17 0.59
N LYS A 189 -8.87 5.78 -0.28
CA LYS A 189 -7.60 5.19 -0.75
C LYS A 189 -6.64 4.90 0.42
N SER A 190 -6.41 5.88 1.29
CA SER A 190 -5.51 5.75 2.44
C SER A 190 -5.97 4.66 3.40
N PHE A 191 -7.29 4.59 3.65
CA PHE A 191 -7.92 3.50 4.39
C PHE A 191 -7.56 2.15 3.76
N PHE A 192 -7.81 1.95 2.46
CA PHE A 192 -7.50 0.69 1.79
C PHE A 192 -6.02 0.29 1.87
N TYR A 193 -5.10 1.24 1.68
CA TYR A 193 -3.67 0.96 1.76
C TYR A 193 -3.25 0.55 3.17
N ASN A 194 -3.76 1.24 4.20
CA ASN A 194 -3.50 0.85 5.58
C ASN A 194 -4.06 -0.55 5.88
N HIS A 195 -5.24 -0.89 5.35
CA HIS A 195 -5.83 -2.21 5.53
C HIS A 195 -5.00 -3.32 4.86
N LEU A 196 -4.58 -3.11 3.62
CA LEU A 196 -3.72 -4.06 2.90
C LEU A 196 -2.36 -4.23 3.57
N ALA A 197 -1.75 -3.13 4.01
CA ALA A 197 -0.49 -3.16 4.77
C ALA A 197 -0.66 -3.94 6.08
N LYS A 198 -1.78 -3.74 6.81
CA LYS A 198 -2.09 -4.48 8.04
C LYS A 198 -2.31 -5.98 7.79
N ILE A 199 -2.93 -6.35 6.67
CA ILE A 199 -3.08 -7.76 6.31
C ILE A 199 -1.70 -8.38 6.02
N LYS A 200 -0.85 -7.68 5.26
CA LYS A 200 0.49 -8.18 4.93
C LYS A 200 1.40 -8.32 6.14
N GLU A 201 1.38 -7.34 7.02
CA GLU A 201 2.16 -7.37 8.25
C GLU A 201 1.69 -8.52 9.16
N SER A 202 0.38 -8.70 9.33
CA SER A 202 -0.18 -9.81 10.09
C SER A 202 0.14 -11.17 9.46
N GLU A 203 0.11 -11.29 8.13
CA GLU A 203 0.47 -12.51 7.40
C GLU A 203 1.91 -12.92 7.70
N VAL A 204 2.85 -11.98 7.59
CA VAL A 204 4.28 -12.23 7.86
C VAL A 204 4.49 -12.58 9.34
N ARG A 205 3.92 -11.79 10.25
CA ARG A 205 4.03 -12.03 11.70
C ARG A 205 3.49 -13.41 12.09
N ASN A 206 2.37 -13.83 11.52
CA ASN A 206 1.80 -15.15 11.81
C ASN A 206 2.69 -16.28 11.29
N MET A 207 3.32 -16.11 10.12
CA MET A 207 4.31 -17.08 9.62
C MET A 207 5.51 -17.17 10.57
N ASP A 208 6.01 -16.03 11.03
CA ASP A 208 7.15 -15.97 11.96
C ASP A 208 6.81 -16.65 13.30
N LEU A 209 5.65 -16.36 13.88
CA LEU A 209 5.16 -17.04 15.09
C LEU A 209 4.99 -18.55 14.90
N LEU A 210 4.47 -18.99 13.74
CA LEU A 210 4.34 -20.41 13.43
C LEU A 210 5.70 -21.11 13.39
N MET A 211 6.71 -20.44 12.85
CA MET A 211 8.08 -20.94 12.84
C MET A 211 8.68 -21.00 14.25
N GLU A 212 8.47 -19.98 15.07
CA GLU A 212 8.91 -19.97 16.48
C GLU A 212 8.28 -21.11 17.28
N ILE A 213 6.96 -21.32 17.16
CA ILE A 213 6.25 -22.42 17.81
C ILE A 213 6.81 -23.78 17.35
N GLN A 214 7.09 -23.93 16.06
CA GLN A 214 7.71 -25.15 15.53
C GLN A 214 9.07 -25.40 16.19
N THR A 215 9.92 -24.37 16.29
CA THR A 215 11.24 -24.48 16.91
C THR A 215 11.13 -24.84 18.40
N ILE A 216 10.22 -24.19 19.15
CA ILE A 216 9.98 -24.48 20.57
C ILE A 216 9.53 -25.94 20.75
N ARG A 217 8.58 -26.40 19.94
CA ARG A 217 7.99 -27.75 20.07
C ARG A 217 8.93 -28.87 19.65
N THR A 218 9.73 -28.65 18.61
CA THR A 218 10.59 -29.70 18.03
C THR A 218 12.02 -29.62 18.54
N SER A 219 12.40 -28.53 19.20
CA SER A 219 13.78 -28.18 19.58
C SER A 219 14.78 -28.30 18.42
N HIS A 220 14.27 -28.28 17.18
CA HIS A 220 15.04 -28.38 15.96
C HIS A 220 14.96 -27.05 15.23
N GLU A 221 16.11 -26.42 15.05
CA GLU A 221 16.27 -25.38 14.05
C GLU A 221 16.23 -26.01 12.65
N MET A 222 15.91 -25.18 11.65
CA MET A 222 15.92 -25.62 10.26
C MET A 222 17.32 -26.10 9.85
N ASP A 223 17.43 -27.31 9.33
CA ASP A 223 18.68 -27.81 8.74
C ASP A 223 18.94 -27.16 7.38
N VAL A 224 19.64 -26.02 7.44
CA VAL A 224 20.03 -25.22 6.27
C VAL A 224 20.95 -26.02 5.32
N ASP A 225 21.81 -26.88 5.86
CA ASP A 225 22.77 -27.66 5.07
C ASP A 225 22.05 -28.76 4.28
N ALA A 226 21.11 -29.46 4.89
CA ALA A 226 20.25 -30.41 4.20
C ALA A 226 19.40 -29.75 3.11
N TYR A 227 18.87 -28.55 3.37
CA TYR A 227 18.12 -27.79 2.37
C TYR A 227 18.99 -27.49 1.13
N TYR A 228 20.17 -26.89 1.32
CA TYR A 228 21.01 -26.53 0.18
C TYR A 228 21.57 -27.75 -0.54
N LYS A 229 21.79 -28.88 0.15
CA LYS A 229 22.16 -30.15 -0.48
C LYS A 229 21.02 -30.69 -1.36
N SER A 230 19.78 -30.59 -0.89
CA SER A 230 18.59 -30.96 -1.66
C SER A 230 18.39 -30.06 -2.88
N LEU A 231 18.60 -28.75 -2.72
CA LEU A 231 18.53 -27.77 -3.81
C LEU A 231 19.61 -28.01 -4.88
N ASP A 232 20.85 -28.31 -4.46
CA ASP A 232 21.94 -28.66 -5.39
C ASP A 232 21.63 -29.96 -6.16
N THR A 233 21.09 -30.97 -5.48
CA THR A 233 20.67 -32.24 -6.12
C THR A 233 19.56 -31.99 -7.14
N PHE A 234 18.53 -31.21 -6.77
CA PHE A 234 17.43 -30.85 -7.66
C PHE A 234 17.92 -30.08 -8.89
N THR A 235 18.76 -29.06 -8.71
CA THR A 235 19.26 -28.24 -9.83
C THR A 235 20.18 -29.03 -10.76
N LYS A 236 20.96 -29.98 -10.25
CA LYS A 236 21.76 -30.90 -11.07
C LYS A 236 20.88 -31.79 -11.95
N GLU A 237 19.88 -32.45 -11.38
CA GLU A 237 18.95 -33.30 -12.13
C GLU A 237 18.12 -32.49 -13.14
N LEU A 238 17.68 -31.28 -12.76
CA LEU A 238 16.96 -30.37 -13.65
C LEU A 238 17.83 -29.96 -14.85
N SER A 239 19.08 -29.55 -14.60
CA SER A 239 20.02 -29.14 -15.64
C SER A 239 20.32 -30.29 -16.59
N LYS A 240 20.54 -31.50 -16.05
CA LYS A 240 20.71 -32.74 -16.84
C LYS A 240 19.50 -33.05 -17.70
N LYS A 241 18.29 -32.90 -17.18
CA LYS A 241 17.04 -33.15 -17.91
C LYS A 241 16.78 -32.14 -19.03
N ILE A 242 17.17 -30.87 -18.82
CA ILE A 242 17.02 -29.79 -19.80
C ILE A 242 18.20 -29.77 -20.80
N GLY A 243 19.32 -30.43 -20.48
CA GLY A 243 20.50 -30.50 -21.33
C GLY A 243 21.37 -29.24 -21.29
N ILE A 244 21.33 -28.49 -20.19
CA ILE A 244 22.13 -27.28 -19.96
C ILE A 244 23.14 -27.49 -18.83
N GLU A 245 24.22 -26.72 -18.84
CA GLU A 245 25.14 -26.68 -17.69
C GLU A 245 24.45 -26.14 -16.44
N ASN A 246 24.84 -26.64 -15.27
CA ASN A 246 24.24 -26.20 -14.00
C ASN A 246 24.76 -24.81 -13.59
N VAL A 247 24.14 -23.78 -14.16
CA VAL A 247 24.38 -22.36 -13.82
C VAL A 247 23.99 -22.00 -12.38
N PHE A 248 23.19 -22.83 -11.70
CA PHE A 248 22.71 -22.59 -10.34
C PHE A 248 23.69 -23.07 -9.27
N GLY A 249 24.52 -24.07 -9.56
CA GLY A 249 25.45 -24.65 -8.58
C GLY A 249 26.40 -23.62 -7.96
N ARG A 250 26.97 -22.72 -8.80
CA ARG A 250 27.84 -21.62 -8.35
C ARG A 250 27.12 -20.67 -7.40
N LYS A 251 25.86 -20.33 -7.69
CA LYS A 251 25.02 -19.44 -6.85
C LYS A 251 24.64 -20.10 -5.53
N ILE A 252 24.35 -21.40 -5.54
CA ILE A 252 24.06 -22.16 -4.30
C ILE A 252 25.30 -22.22 -3.41
N GLN A 253 26.49 -22.39 -3.99
CA GLN A 253 27.74 -22.38 -3.25
C GLN A 253 28.02 -21.00 -2.64
N LEU A 254 27.81 -19.93 -3.42
CA LEU A 254 27.89 -18.55 -2.94
C LEU A 254 26.95 -18.32 -1.73
N LEU A 255 25.69 -18.75 -1.80
CA LEU A 255 24.74 -18.64 -0.67
C LEU A 255 25.19 -19.41 0.59
N LYS A 256 25.90 -20.54 0.44
CA LYS A 256 26.48 -21.25 1.59
C LYS A 256 27.67 -20.51 2.20
N ASP A 257 28.49 -19.91 1.35
CA ASP A 257 29.69 -19.17 1.76
C ASP A 257 29.34 -17.82 2.39
N MET A 258 28.22 -17.20 1.98
CA MET A 258 27.69 -15.94 2.55
C MET A 258 27.44 -16.01 4.05
N LYS A 259 27.13 -17.18 4.59
CA LYS A 259 26.98 -17.40 6.04
C LYS A 259 28.31 -17.31 6.81
N LYS A 260 29.43 -17.62 6.15
CA LYS A 260 30.72 -17.89 6.80
C LYS A 260 31.74 -16.79 6.59
N GLU A 261 31.64 -16.06 5.49
CA GLU A 261 32.65 -15.12 5.03
C GLU A 261 32.06 -13.70 4.89
N PRO A 262 32.79 -12.64 5.26
CA PRO A 262 32.36 -11.26 5.03
C PRO A 262 32.29 -10.91 3.54
N THR A 263 31.49 -9.90 3.20
CA THR A 263 31.23 -9.46 1.80
C THR A 263 32.51 -9.14 1.01
N THR A 264 33.54 -8.63 1.69
CA THR A 264 34.84 -8.31 1.06
C THR A 264 35.57 -9.56 0.55
N SER A 265 35.64 -10.62 1.34
CA SER A 265 36.24 -11.90 0.92
C SER A 265 35.40 -12.62 -0.14
N LEU A 266 34.08 -12.44 -0.13
CA LEU A 266 33.20 -13.02 -1.14
C LEU A 266 33.40 -12.38 -2.52
N LEU A 267 33.64 -11.06 -2.57
CA LEU A 267 33.96 -10.36 -3.82
C LEU A 267 35.31 -10.79 -4.41
N GLU A 268 36.27 -11.14 -3.56
CA GLU A 268 37.56 -11.69 -4.01
C GLU A 268 37.42 -13.12 -4.54
N LYS A 269 36.59 -13.94 -3.88
CA LYS A 269 36.35 -15.34 -4.23
C LYS A 269 35.41 -15.52 -5.44
N TYR A 270 34.52 -14.56 -5.65
CA TYR A 270 33.52 -14.54 -6.71
C TYR A 270 33.54 -13.19 -7.47
N PRO A 271 34.63 -12.89 -8.19
CA PRO A 271 34.83 -11.59 -8.86
C PRO A 271 33.82 -11.33 -9.98
N GLU A 272 33.11 -12.36 -10.44
CA GLU A 272 32.05 -12.25 -11.44
C GLU A 272 30.77 -11.58 -10.91
N TYR A 273 30.62 -11.38 -9.60
CA TYR A 273 29.44 -10.74 -9.00
C TYR A 273 29.74 -9.32 -8.52
N THR A 274 28.80 -8.41 -8.75
CA THR A 274 28.87 -7.06 -8.18
C THR A 274 28.35 -7.04 -6.74
N LEU A 275 28.72 -6.00 -5.98
CA LEU A 275 28.21 -5.80 -4.61
C LEU A 275 26.67 -5.69 -4.58
N GLU A 276 26.06 -5.10 -5.61
CA GLU A 276 24.61 -5.03 -5.75
C GLU A 276 23.99 -6.43 -5.93
N GLN A 277 24.59 -7.28 -6.77
CA GLN A 277 24.13 -8.66 -6.96
C GLN A 277 24.32 -9.52 -5.71
N LEU A 278 25.39 -9.31 -4.94
CA LEU A 278 25.57 -9.98 -3.64
C LEU A 278 24.50 -9.55 -2.64
N ASN A 279 24.14 -8.26 -2.60
CA ASN A 279 23.05 -7.77 -1.77
C ASN A 279 21.68 -8.30 -2.23
N GLU A 280 21.47 -8.51 -3.52
CA GLU A 280 20.24 -9.17 -3.99
C GLU A 280 20.18 -10.63 -3.53
N LEU A 281 21.31 -11.35 -3.63
CA LEU A 281 21.42 -12.75 -3.22
C LEU A 281 21.30 -12.95 -1.71
N SER A 282 21.76 -12.00 -0.89
CA SER A 282 21.62 -12.09 0.57
C SER A 282 20.15 -12.18 1.01
N ASN A 283 19.23 -11.57 0.26
CA ASN A 283 17.79 -11.69 0.51
C ASN A 283 17.24 -13.11 0.34
N LEU A 284 17.98 -14.00 -0.34
CA LEU A 284 17.62 -15.40 -0.56
C LEU A 284 18.23 -16.34 0.49
N GLU A 285 19.08 -15.82 1.36
CA GLU A 285 19.77 -16.60 2.38
C GLU A 285 18.80 -17.07 3.46
N LEU A 286 18.70 -18.39 3.64
CA LEU A 286 17.75 -19.00 4.58
C LEU A 286 18.16 -18.90 6.06
N SER A 287 19.45 -18.73 6.34
CA SER A 287 19.99 -18.64 7.71
C SER A 287 19.67 -17.31 8.38
N ILE A 288 19.70 -16.22 7.61
CA ILE A 288 19.54 -14.86 8.13
C ILE A 288 18.17 -14.29 7.76
N HIS A 289 17.65 -14.61 6.56
CA HIS A 289 16.41 -14.04 6.05
C HIS A 289 15.31 -15.11 5.95
N HIS A 290 14.21 -14.92 6.68
CA HIS A 290 13.06 -15.84 6.61
C HIS A 290 12.24 -15.72 5.31
N LYS A 291 12.60 -14.80 4.41
CA LYS A 291 11.84 -14.47 3.19
C LYS A 291 11.57 -15.70 2.32
N MET A 292 12.59 -16.51 2.04
CA MET A 292 12.43 -17.71 1.20
C MET A 292 11.59 -18.80 1.88
N ARG A 293 11.72 -18.94 3.20
CA ARG A 293 10.90 -19.86 3.99
C ARG A 293 9.43 -19.42 3.99
N ASN A 294 9.17 -18.12 4.20
CA ASN A 294 7.83 -17.54 4.18
C ASN A 294 7.17 -17.70 2.79
N ILE A 295 7.92 -17.53 1.70
CA ILE A 295 7.44 -17.82 0.34
C ILE A 295 7.07 -19.31 0.19
N GLY A 296 7.92 -20.22 0.67
CA GLY A 296 7.64 -21.66 0.62
C GLY A 296 6.38 -22.06 1.41
N LEU A 297 6.24 -21.55 2.63
CA LEU A 297 5.05 -21.75 3.46
C LEU A 297 3.80 -21.26 2.75
N LYS A 298 3.86 -20.04 2.20
CA LYS A 298 2.77 -19.47 1.44
C LYS A 298 2.39 -20.32 0.23
N ALA A 299 3.37 -20.70 -0.59
CA ALA A 299 3.14 -21.53 -1.77
C ALA A 299 2.48 -22.88 -1.40
N SER A 300 2.89 -23.49 -0.29
CA SER A 300 2.32 -24.74 0.21
C SER A 300 0.84 -24.63 0.60
N LYS A 301 0.40 -23.43 1.02
CA LYS A 301 -0.97 -23.16 1.49
C LYS A 301 -1.86 -22.51 0.43
N THR A 302 -1.31 -22.07 -0.70
CA THR A 302 -2.06 -21.34 -1.74
C THR A 302 -2.83 -22.27 -2.68
N LYS A 303 -2.50 -23.56 -2.72
CA LYS A 303 -3.07 -24.52 -3.68
C LYS A 303 -4.59 -24.70 -3.56
N ASP A 304 -5.15 -24.50 -2.37
CA ASP A 304 -6.56 -24.76 -2.05
C ASP A 304 -7.37 -23.47 -1.76
N ILE A 305 -6.82 -22.28 -2.05
CA ILE A 305 -7.52 -21.01 -1.83
C ILE A 305 -8.32 -20.63 -3.07
N ASP A 306 -9.64 -20.81 -3.01
CA ASP A 306 -10.55 -20.30 -4.03
C ASP A 306 -10.73 -18.78 -3.85
N VAL A 307 -10.13 -17.99 -4.74
CA VAL A 307 -10.12 -16.52 -4.63
C VAL A 307 -11.41 -15.96 -5.23
N ASN A 308 -12.45 -15.86 -4.40
CA ASN A 308 -13.70 -15.24 -4.81
C ASN A 308 -13.54 -13.71 -4.82
N ARG A 309 -13.53 -13.08 -6.01
CA ARG A 309 -13.25 -11.63 -6.18
C ARG A 309 -14.17 -10.69 -5.40
N LYS A 310 -15.35 -11.16 -4.98
CA LYS A 310 -16.28 -10.39 -4.12
C LYS A 310 -15.88 -10.39 -2.64
N GLU A 311 -15.09 -11.36 -2.19
CA GLU A 311 -14.78 -11.59 -0.78
C GLU A 311 -13.43 -11.00 -0.34
N ILE A 312 -12.60 -10.56 -1.28
CA ILE A 312 -11.34 -9.80 -1.04
C ILE A 312 -11.58 -8.55 -0.17
N PHE A 313 -12.84 -8.13 -0.02
CA PHE A 313 -13.28 -6.97 0.75
C PHE A 313 -13.82 -7.29 2.15
N SER A 314 -13.87 -8.55 2.57
CA SER A 314 -14.29 -8.91 3.92
C SER A 314 -13.10 -8.75 4.89
N GLU A 315 -13.30 -7.90 5.89
CA GLU A 315 -12.37 -7.70 7.01
C GLU A 315 -12.18 -8.99 7.84
N SER A 316 -13.10 -9.97 7.72
CA SER A 316 -13.14 -11.21 8.48
C SER A 316 -12.34 -12.37 7.88
N GLN A 317 -11.96 -12.34 6.60
CA GLN A 317 -11.22 -13.46 5.97
C GLN A 317 -9.77 -13.62 6.45
N PHE A 318 -9.16 -12.63 7.12
CA PHE A 318 -7.72 -12.72 7.45
C PHE A 318 -7.36 -12.44 8.91
N LYS A 319 -8.36 -12.23 9.79
CA LYS A 319 -8.13 -11.75 11.17
C LYS A 319 -9.08 -12.31 12.21
N SER A 320 -9.75 -13.41 11.91
CA SER A 320 -10.90 -13.84 12.70
C SER A 320 -10.74 -15.28 13.14
N PHE A 321 -11.10 -15.57 14.39
CA PHE A 321 -11.41 -16.92 14.88
C PHE A 321 -12.64 -17.54 14.19
N ARG A 322 -13.13 -16.91 13.12
CA ARG A 322 -14.27 -17.28 12.28
C ARG A 322 -13.85 -17.46 10.82
N HIS A 323 -12.61 -17.87 10.55
CA HIS A 323 -12.21 -18.15 9.18
C HIS A 323 -13.07 -19.30 8.61
N PHE A 324 -13.61 -19.14 7.41
CA PHE A 324 -14.61 -20.06 6.84
C PHE A 324 -14.03 -21.43 6.47
N ASN A 325 -12.73 -21.50 6.18
CA ASN A 325 -12.01 -22.75 5.91
C ASN A 325 -11.43 -23.41 7.18
N ASP A 326 -11.52 -22.77 8.35
CA ASP A 326 -10.97 -23.36 9.57
C ASP A 326 -11.94 -24.41 10.13
N ASP A 327 -11.37 -25.54 10.54
CA ASP A 327 -12.08 -26.56 11.28
C ASP A 327 -12.60 -25.96 12.61
N THR A 328 -13.80 -26.35 13.02
CA THR A 328 -14.40 -26.01 14.32
C THR A 328 -13.43 -26.23 15.49
N TYR A 329 -12.63 -27.30 15.47
CA TYR A 329 -11.64 -27.56 16.51
C TYR A 329 -10.56 -26.48 16.59
N VAL A 330 -10.09 -25.97 15.45
CA VAL A 330 -9.09 -24.91 15.40
C VAL A 330 -9.68 -23.63 15.99
N LYS A 331 -10.93 -23.30 15.63
CA LYS A 331 -11.64 -22.13 16.17
C LYS A 331 -11.80 -22.19 17.68
N ILE A 332 -12.17 -23.36 18.21
CA ILE A 332 -12.29 -23.60 19.66
C ILE A 332 -10.93 -23.40 20.35
N ILE A 333 -9.88 -24.08 19.89
CA ILE A 333 -8.55 -24.01 20.51
C ILE A 333 -8.02 -22.58 20.49
N SER A 334 -8.14 -21.90 19.35
CA SER A 334 -7.68 -20.52 19.22
C SER A 334 -8.44 -19.57 20.16
N PHE A 335 -9.75 -19.74 20.31
CA PHE A 335 -10.54 -18.96 21.28
C PHE A 335 -10.12 -19.26 22.73
N VAL A 336 -9.95 -20.53 23.10
CA VAL A 336 -9.53 -20.93 24.46
C VAL A 336 -8.17 -20.31 24.81
N VAL A 337 -7.20 -20.40 23.91
CA VAL A 337 -5.86 -19.81 24.10
C VAL A 337 -5.95 -18.28 24.24
N PHE A 338 -6.79 -17.63 23.43
CA PHE A 338 -7.02 -16.19 23.53
C PHE A 338 -7.65 -15.80 24.88
N TYR A 339 -8.66 -16.54 25.32
CA TYR A 339 -9.31 -16.35 26.61
C TYR A 339 -8.34 -16.50 27.78
N VAL A 340 -7.56 -17.60 27.81
CA VAL A 340 -6.53 -17.81 28.84
C VAL A 340 -5.50 -16.68 28.82
N MET A 341 -5.06 -16.23 27.65
CA MET A 341 -4.16 -15.09 27.57
C MET A 341 -4.75 -13.83 28.22
N LEU A 342 -6.03 -13.49 27.98
CA LEU A 342 -6.66 -12.32 28.61
C LEU A 342 -6.73 -12.43 30.14
N ARG A 343 -6.75 -13.65 30.66
CA ARG A 343 -6.81 -13.99 32.09
C ARG A 343 -5.44 -14.20 32.75
N MET A 344 -4.36 -13.88 32.05
CA MET A 344 -3.01 -13.88 32.60
C MET A 344 -2.44 -12.47 32.64
N ASP A 345 -1.68 -12.20 33.69
CA ASP A 345 -0.93 -10.96 33.84
C ASP A 345 0.21 -10.87 32.82
N LYS A 346 0.37 -9.71 32.19
CA LYS A 346 1.40 -9.46 31.16
C LYS A 346 2.10 -8.13 31.44
N ILE A 347 3.35 -8.02 30.97
CA ILE A 347 4.21 -6.83 31.13
C ILE A 347 3.50 -5.50 30.76
N TYR A 348 2.56 -5.52 29.81
CA TYR A 348 1.84 -4.34 29.33
C TYR A 348 0.32 -4.41 29.48
N LEU A 349 -0.23 -5.46 30.10
CA LEU A 349 -1.66 -5.65 30.28
C LEU A 349 -1.91 -6.52 31.51
N SER A 350 -2.50 -5.92 32.54
CA SER A 350 -2.94 -6.63 33.74
C SER A 350 -4.02 -7.65 33.41
N GLU A 351 -4.11 -8.71 34.23
CA GLU A 351 -5.22 -9.67 34.15
C GLU A 351 -6.58 -8.93 34.10
N LEU A 352 -7.42 -9.32 33.14
CA LEU A 352 -8.77 -8.79 33.02
C LEU A 352 -9.74 -9.63 33.85
N SER A 353 -10.73 -8.98 34.47
CA SER A 353 -11.79 -9.72 35.16
C SER A 353 -12.70 -10.45 34.17
N GLN A 354 -13.42 -11.47 34.65
CA GLN A 354 -14.37 -12.20 33.80
C GLN A 354 -15.44 -11.28 33.20
N GLU A 355 -15.91 -10.31 33.98
CA GLU A 355 -16.89 -9.32 33.53
C GLU A 355 -16.32 -8.44 32.41
N ASP A 356 -15.07 -7.98 32.55
CA ASP A 356 -14.40 -7.18 31.52
C ASP A 356 -14.18 -8.00 30.24
N VAL A 357 -13.81 -9.28 30.36
CA VAL A 357 -13.62 -10.16 29.20
C VAL A 357 -14.94 -10.39 28.49
N VAL A 358 -16.03 -10.66 29.20
CA VAL A 358 -17.37 -10.81 28.62
C VAL A 358 -17.80 -9.50 27.94
N ASP A 359 -17.63 -8.35 28.59
CA ASP A 359 -17.96 -7.05 28.00
C ASP A 359 -17.17 -6.79 26.71
N ILE A 360 -15.85 -7.00 26.72
CA ILE A 360 -15.00 -6.85 25.54
C ILE A 360 -15.43 -7.80 24.43
N LEU A 361 -15.71 -9.07 24.73
CA LEU A 361 -16.05 -10.05 23.70
C LEU A 361 -17.42 -9.79 23.05
N PHE A 362 -18.40 -9.31 23.81
CA PHE A 362 -19.78 -9.14 23.31
C PHE A 362 -20.16 -7.71 22.92
N ASN A 363 -19.51 -6.69 23.49
CA ASN A 363 -19.84 -5.28 23.25
C ASN A 363 -18.79 -4.52 22.44
N SER A 364 -17.74 -5.19 21.95
CA SER A 364 -16.72 -4.60 21.09
C SER A 364 -16.65 -5.23 19.69
N GLU A 365 -15.67 -4.79 18.88
CA GLU A 365 -15.40 -5.36 17.56
C GLU A 365 -15.04 -6.86 17.61
N TYR A 366 -14.62 -7.40 18.76
CA TYR A 366 -14.29 -8.82 18.94
C TYR A 366 -15.48 -9.76 18.70
N TYR A 367 -16.72 -9.31 18.92
CA TYR A 367 -17.93 -10.09 18.65
C TYR A 367 -17.99 -10.57 17.19
N TYR A 368 -17.56 -9.72 16.25
CA TYR A 368 -17.56 -10.05 14.82
C TYR A 368 -16.32 -10.84 14.38
N LEU A 369 -15.32 -10.94 15.26
CA LEU A 369 -14.05 -11.61 14.99
C LEU A 369 -14.01 -13.05 15.50
N ILE A 370 -14.97 -13.49 16.31
CA ILE A 370 -15.03 -14.86 16.81
C ILE A 370 -16.23 -15.59 16.20
N ASP A 371 -16.07 -16.90 16.01
CA ASP A 371 -17.16 -17.75 15.56
C ASP A 371 -18.34 -17.68 16.53
N GLU A 372 -19.54 -17.51 15.98
CA GLU A 372 -20.74 -17.26 16.77
C GLU A 372 -21.09 -18.44 17.66
N ASP A 373 -20.87 -19.66 17.18
CA ASP A 373 -21.16 -20.88 17.95
C ASP A 373 -20.17 -21.03 19.10
N VAL A 374 -18.90 -20.67 18.89
CA VAL A 374 -17.87 -20.68 19.95
C VAL A 374 -18.17 -19.63 21.02
N LEU A 375 -18.55 -18.41 20.61
CA LEU A 375 -18.97 -17.37 21.56
C LEU A 375 -20.22 -17.77 22.34
N ARG A 376 -21.19 -18.41 21.68
CA ARG A 376 -22.42 -18.88 22.33
C ARG A 376 -22.10 -19.91 23.41
N VAL A 377 -21.28 -20.91 23.09
CA VAL A 377 -20.82 -21.91 24.07
C VAL A 377 -20.07 -21.26 25.23
N PHE A 378 -19.19 -20.29 24.96
CA PHE A 378 -18.51 -19.55 26.02
C PHE A 378 -19.48 -18.79 26.93
N LYS A 379 -20.46 -18.10 26.36
CA LYS A 379 -21.45 -17.33 27.14
C LYS A 379 -22.33 -18.23 28.01
N GLU A 380 -22.74 -19.37 27.48
CA GLU A 380 -23.55 -20.35 28.21
C GLU A 380 -22.78 -21.04 29.33
N ASN A 381 -21.45 -21.08 29.24
CA ASN A 381 -20.58 -21.83 30.17
C ASN A 381 -19.50 -20.94 30.81
N SER A 382 -19.67 -19.62 30.86
CA SER A 382 -18.61 -18.68 31.23
C SER A 382 -18.08 -18.91 32.66
N GLU A 383 -18.92 -19.42 33.55
CA GLU A 383 -18.57 -19.80 34.92
C GLU A 383 -17.66 -21.04 34.98
N VAL A 384 -17.84 -21.99 34.06
CA VAL A 384 -17.00 -23.19 33.97
C VAL A 384 -15.60 -22.83 33.48
N PHE A 385 -15.51 -21.92 32.51
CA PHE A 385 -14.25 -21.37 32.02
C PHE A 385 -13.49 -20.64 33.13
N GLU A 386 -14.20 -19.87 33.96
CA GLU A 386 -13.63 -19.20 35.12
C GLU A 386 -13.06 -20.19 36.13
N MET A 387 -13.85 -21.21 36.48
CA MET A 387 -13.46 -22.23 37.44
C MET A 387 -12.19 -22.96 36.99
N ILE A 388 -12.13 -23.37 35.71
CA ILE A 388 -10.96 -24.05 35.15
C ILE A 388 -9.71 -23.15 35.23
N ILE A 389 -9.83 -21.87 34.89
CA ILE A 389 -8.70 -20.95 34.96
C ILE A 389 -8.25 -20.73 36.40
N GLN A 390 -9.18 -20.54 37.33
CA GLN A 390 -8.84 -20.37 38.74
C GLN A 390 -8.15 -21.62 39.31
N ASP A 391 -8.62 -22.81 38.96
CA ASP A 391 -8.02 -24.07 39.43
C ASP A 391 -6.62 -24.26 38.82
N VAL A 392 -6.48 -24.09 37.50
CA VAL A 392 -5.22 -24.34 36.80
C VAL A 392 -4.17 -23.25 37.08
N LEU A 393 -4.54 -21.97 37.13
CA LEU A 393 -3.59 -20.89 37.40
C LEU A 393 -3.21 -20.79 38.88
N LYS A 394 -4.08 -21.17 39.82
CA LYS A 394 -3.70 -21.25 41.25
C LYS A 394 -2.77 -22.44 41.53
N ASP A 395 -2.99 -23.60 40.90
CA ASP A 395 -2.14 -24.78 41.11
C ASP A 395 -0.81 -24.70 40.35
N ALA A 396 -0.79 -24.22 39.10
CA ALA A 396 0.42 -24.26 38.27
C ALA A 396 1.49 -23.22 38.69
N TRP A 397 1.11 -22.14 39.39
CA TRP A 397 2.01 -21.04 39.75
C TRP A 397 2.29 -20.93 41.27
N GLY A 398 1.70 -21.83 42.07
CA GLY A 398 2.02 -22.00 43.49
C GLY A 398 3.36 -22.70 43.77
N HIS A 399 4.01 -23.29 42.76
CA HIS A 399 5.21 -24.11 42.94
C HIS A 399 6.56 -23.48 42.54
N GLU A 400 6.61 -22.21 42.12
CA GLU A 400 7.88 -21.49 41.85
C GLU A 400 8.04 -20.23 42.71
N LYS A 401 7.84 -20.37 44.02
CA LYS A 401 8.37 -19.42 45.03
C LYS A 401 9.45 -20.07 45.90
N HIS A 402 10.35 -20.85 45.32
CA HIS A 402 11.65 -21.17 45.92
C HIS A 402 12.65 -21.57 44.83
N ILE A 403 13.40 -20.59 44.32
CA ILE A 403 14.88 -20.51 44.24
C ILE A 403 15.26 -19.17 43.60
#